data_AF-A0AAV2HFY5-F1
#
_entry.id   AF-A0AAV2HFY5-F1
#
_cell.length_a   1.000
_cell.length_b   1.000
_cell.length_c   1.000
_cell.angle_alpha   90.00
_cell.angle_beta   90.00
_cell.angle_gamma   90.00
#
_symmetry.space_group_name_H-M   'P 1'
#
loop_
_entity.id
_entity.type
_entity.pdbx_description
1 polymer ?
#
loop_
_entity_poly.entity_id
_entity_poly.type
_entity_poly.pdbx_seq_one_letter_code
_entity_poly.pdbx_strand_id
1 'polypeptide(L)'
;MFGTILGGNLSDLILEKERVQQIYLSCLEHAGVKGFVEVVVSPNVVDGLSCMIQSAGLGALRPNTILMGWPRDWTDNRNLMAYHIFLDTMRNIALARNALIVLKADTFPSKGMRLTGTIDIWWIVNDGGMLLLLGHLLRRHKTWSKCKLRLFSVAGEEDNTVQIKKDLETY
;
A
#
# COMPACT_ATOMS: atom_id res chain seq x y z
N MET A 1 7.46 -7.50 -4.12
CA MET A 1 8.58 -7.33 -3.17
C MET A 1 7.99 -6.88 -1.86
N PHE A 2 8.44 -7.44 -0.74
CA PHE A 2 8.15 -6.98 0.61
C PHE A 2 9.44 -6.42 1.20
N GLY A 3 9.40 -5.21 1.73
CA GLY A 3 10.57 -4.50 2.25
C GLY A 3 10.36 -4.08 3.69
N THR A 4 11.37 -4.25 4.54
CA THR A 4 11.34 -3.78 5.94
C THR A 4 12.71 -3.26 6.38
N ILE A 5 12.71 -2.34 7.36
CA ILE A 5 13.93 -1.76 7.93
C ILE A 5 14.11 -2.23 9.37
N LEU A 6 15.31 -2.69 9.71
CA LEU A 6 15.73 -2.93 11.09
C LEU A 6 16.57 -1.74 11.57
N GLY A 7 16.12 -1.10 12.65
CA GLY A 7 16.81 0.03 13.26
C GLY A 7 18.06 -0.42 14.01
N GLY A 8 19.24 0.03 13.58
CA GLY A 8 20.50 -0.24 14.26
C GLY A 8 21.71 -0.39 13.33
N ASN A 9 22.78 -0.98 13.85
CA ASN A 9 24.02 -1.22 13.10
C ASN A 9 24.03 -2.62 12.49
N LEU A 10 24.56 -2.73 11.27
CA LEU A 10 24.62 -4.01 10.57
C LEU A 10 25.47 -5.05 11.32
N SER A 11 26.62 -4.64 11.88
CA SER A 11 27.51 -5.55 12.63
C SER A 11 26.79 -6.35 13.72
N ASP A 12 25.81 -5.71 14.36
CA ASP A 12 25.14 -6.24 15.54
C ASP A 12 23.89 -7.05 15.15
N LEU A 13 23.32 -6.75 13.98
CA LEU A 13 22.00 -7.24 13.56
C LEU A 13 22.04 -8.19 12.36
N ILE A 14 23.19 -8.67 11.90
CA ILE A 14 23.29 -9.62 10.76
C ILE A 14 22.42 -10.87 11.00
N LEU A 15 22.54 -11.50 12.18
CA LEU A 15 21.78 -12.71 12.50
C LEU A 15 20.27 -12.42 12.60
N GLU A 16 19.90 -11.26 13.14
CA GLU A 16 18.50 -10.86 13.22
C GLU A 16 17.92 -10.53 11.84
N LYS A 17 18.68 -9.87 10.97
CA LYS A 17 18.32 -9.61 9.56
C LYS A 17 17.96 -10.92 8.86
N GLU A 18 18.81 -11.94 8.95
CA GLU A 18 18.57 -13.25 8.33
C GLU A 18 17.31 -13.92 8.90
N ARG A 19 17.14 -13.90 10.23
CA ARG A 19 15.96 -14.45 10.90
C ARG A 19 14.67 -13.78 10.43
N VAL A 20 14.65 -12.45 10.42
CA VAL A 20 13.49 -11.64 10.00
C VAL A 20 13.16 -11.89 8.54
N GLN A 21 14.18 -12.02 7.68
CA GLN A 21 13.99 -12.34 6.27
C GLN A 21 13.29 -13.69 6.09
N GLN A 22 13.71 -14.74 6.81
CA GLN A 22 13.07 -16.06 6.74
C GLN A 22 11.63 -16.06 7.24
N ILE A 23 11.35 -15.32 8.32
CA ILE A 23 9.99 -15.18 8.86
C ILE A 23 9.06 -14.58 7.79
N TYR A 24 9.45 -13.47 7.17
CA TYR A 24 8.61 -12.82 6.17
C TYR A 24 8.48 -13.64 4.88
N LEU A 25 9.52 -14.39 4.47
CA LEU A 25 9.42 -15.32 3.34
C LEU A 25 8.35 -16.38 3.63
N SER A 26 8.37 -16.97 4.82
CA SER A 26 7.35 -17.92 5.24
C SER A 26 5.95 -17.27 5.26
N CYS A 27 5.81 -16.03 5.72
CA CYS A 27 4.53 -15.32 5.68
C CYS A 27 3.99 -15.12 4.26
N LEU A 28 4.86 -14.79 3.28
CA LEU A 28 4.45 -14.65 1.89
C LEU A 28 3.96 -15.98 1.30
N GLU A 29 4.66 -17.08 1.59
CA GLU A 29 4.27 -18.43 1.17
C GLU A 29 2.91 -18.83 1.74
N HIS A 30 2.71 -18.64 3.05
CA HIS A 30 1.44 -18.90 3.72
C HIS A 30 0.30 -18.04 3.13
N ALA A 31 0.57 -16.77 2.81
CA ALA A 31 -0.38 -15.89 2.13
C ALA A 31 -0.66 -16.30 0.67
N GLY A 32 0.21 -17.12 0.05
CA GLY A 32 0.13 -17.49 -1.36
C GLY A 32 0.59 -16.37 -2.30
N VAL A 33 1.48 -15.49 -1.82
CA VAL A 33 2.02 -14.35 -2.56
C VAL A 33 3.40 -14.73 -3.09
N LYS A 34 3.58 -14.66 -4.41
CA LYS A 34 4.90 -14.83 -5.04
C LYS A 34 5.67 -13.50 -4.95
N GLY A 35 6.89 -13.54 -4.44
CA GLY A 35 7.71 -12.35 -4.36
C GLY A 35 9.02 -12.58 -3.61
N PHE A 36 9.71 -11.48 -3.37
CA PHE A 36 10.99 -11.42 -2.66
C PHE A 36 10.83 -10.59 -1.39
N VAL A 37 11.61 -10.92 -0.37
CA VAL A 37 11.73 -10.17 0.88
C VAL A 37 13.09 -9.48 0.91
N GLU A 38 13.10 -8.19 1.21
CA GLU A 38 14.31 -7.41 1.44
C GLU A 38 14.28 -6.82 2.85
N VAL A 39 15.34 -7.04 3.61
CA VAL A 39 15.50 -6.51 4.97
C VAL A 39 16.72 -5.62 4.99
N VAL A 40 16.55 -4.31 5.16
CA VAL A 40 17.67 -3.37 5.24
C VAL A 40 17.91 -3.00 6.70
N VAL A 41 19.18 -3.00 7.12
CA VAL A 41 19.56 -2.53 8.46
C VAL A 41 20.04 -1.08 8.31
N SER A 42 19.48 -0.17 9.10
CA SER A 42 19.86 1.24 9.07
C SER A 42 19.70 1.88 10.45
N PRO A 43 20.64 2.73 10.92
CA PRO A 43 20.46 3.49 12.15
C PRO A 43 19.28 4.47 12.08
N ASN A 44 19.00 4.99 10.87
CA ASN A 44 17.85 5.84 10.60
C ASN A 44 16.84 5.10 9.70
N VAL A 45 15.64 4.87 10.21
CA VAL A 45 14.58 4.15 9.51
C VAL A 45 14.10 4.90 8.27
N VAL A 46 13.99 6.23 8.33
CA VAL A 46 13.54 7.06 7.20
C VAL A 46 14.54 7.00 6.05
N ASP A 47 15.83 7.12 6.37
CA ASP A 47 16.90 7.02 5.35
C ASP A 47 16.95 5.61 4.75
N GLY A 48 16.78 4.58 5.58
CA GLY A 48 16.69 3.18 5.13
C GLY A 48 15.52 2.95 4.17
N LEU A 49 14.33 3.47 4.49
CA LEU A 49 13.16 3.42 3.62
C LEU A 49 13.39 4.20 2.32
N SER A 50 13.99 5.39 2.41
CA SER A 50 14.31 6.22 1.23
C SER A 50 15.24 5.50 0.26
N CYS A 51 16.32 4.90 0.78
CA CYS A 51 17.23 4.09 -0.02
C CYS A 51 16.50 2.91 -0.67
N MET A 52 15.71 2.17 0.10
CA MET A 52 14.95 1.03 -0.39
C MET A 52 13.99 1.41 -1.52
N ILE A 53 13.26 2.53 -1.39
CA ILE A 53 12.34 3.02 -2.42
C ILE A 53 13.08 3.32 -3.73
N GLN A 54 14.24 3.97 -3.64
CA GLN A 54 15.02 4.39 -4.82
C GLN A 54 15.75 3.21 -5.49
N SER A 55 16.22 2.25 -4.70
CA SER A 55 17.06 1.15 -5.18
C SER A 55 16.28 -0.15 -5.43
N ALA A 56 15.02 -0.26 -5.00
CA ALA A 56 14.23 -1.46 -5.20
C ALA A 56 14.01 -1.78 -6.69
N GLY A 57 14.22 -3.05 -7.03
CA GLY A 57 14.06 -3.60 -8.37
C GLY A 57 15.33 -4.28 -8.89
N LEU A 58 15.20 -4.93 -10.03
CA LEU A 58 16.31 -5.56 -10.75
C LEU A 58 16.24 -5.17 -12.22
N GLY A 59 17.19 -4.37 -12.68
CA GLY A 59 17.22 -3.85 -14.04
C GLY A 59 15.97 -3.00 -14.36
N ALA A 60 15.24 -3.39 -15.41
CA ALA A 60 14.01 -2.73 -15.83
C ALA A 60 12.80 -3.06 -14.92
N LEU A 61 12.88 -4.12 -14.11
CA LEU A 61 11.79 -4.50 -13.21
C LEU A 61 11.88 -3.69 -11.92
N ARG A 62 11.13 -2.59 -11.84
CA ARG A 62 11.03 -1.74 -10.65
C ARG A 62 9.59 -1.67 -10.14
N PRO A 63 9.37 -1.58 -8.82
CA PRO A 63 8.05 -1.29 -8.28
C PRO A 63 7.54 0.03 -8.84
N ASN A 64 6.27 0.07 -9.24
CA ASN A 64 5.58 1.30 -9.63
C ASN A 64 4.62 1.79 -8.55
N THR A 65 4.29 0.93 -7.58
CA THR A 65 3.33 1.19 -6.51
C THR A 65 3.89 0.71 -5.18
N ILE A 66 3.76 1.54 -4.14
CA ILE A 66 4.15 1.22 -2.78
C ILE A 66 2.88 1.09 -1.94
N LEU A 67 2.77 -0.03 -1.23
CA LEU A 67 1.69 -0.32 -0.29
C LEU A 67 2.26 -0.22 1.13
N MET A 68 1.65 0.61 1.98
CA MET A 68 2.03 0.74 3.39
C MET A 68 0.81 0.80 4.30
N GLY A 69 1.00 0.46 5.59
CA GLY A 69 -0.05 0.57 6.60
C GLY A 69 -0.20 2.00 7.11
N TRP A 70 -1.42 2.36 7.51
CA TRP A 70 -1.68 3.57 8.28
C TRP A 70 -0.94 3.53 9.64
N PRO A 71 -0.29 4.62 10.08
CA PRO A 71 0.40 4.66 11.36
C PRO A 71 -0.62 4.53 12.50
N ARG A 72 -0.48 3.49 13.31
CA ARG A 72 -1.30 3.33 14.53
C ARG A 72 -0.78 4.27 15.62
N ASP A 73 -1.67 4.63 16.54
CA ASP A 73 -1.34 5.43 17.73
C ASP A 73 -0.65 6.77 17.43
N TRP A 74 -0.82 7.30 16.22
CA TRP A 74 -0.21 8.56 15.78
C TRP A 74 -0.70 9.79 16.57
N THR A 75 -1.86 9.66 17.24
CA THR A 75 -2.42 10.69 18.13
C THR A 75 -1.86 10.62 19.54
N ASP A 76 -1.09 9.58 19.89
CA ASP A 76 -0.39 9.53 21.17
C ASP A 76 0.88 10.39 21.07
N ASN A 77 0.88 11.52 21.77
CA ASN A 77 2.03 12.44 21.84
C ASN A 77 3.33 11.76 22.32
N ARG A 78 3.26 10.55 22.89
CA ARG A 78 4.42 9.75 23.30
C ARG A 78 5.14 9.08 22.13
N ASN A 79 4.51 8.97 20.94
CA ASN A 79 5.08 8.29 19.78
C ASN A 79 4.98 9.11 18.48
N LEU A 80 5.49 10.35 18.52
CA LEU A 80 5.60 11.21 17.34
C LEU A 80 6.45 10.60 16.22
N MET A 81 7.37 9.69 16.55
CA MET A 81 8.25 9.05 15.56
C MET A 81 7.48 8.30 14.48
N ALA A 82 6.44 7.54 14.83
CA ALA A 82 5.67 6.77 13.85
C ALA A 82 5.00 7.68 12.81
N TYR A 83 4.51 8.85 13.25
CA TYR A 83 3.91 9.86 12.38
C TYR A 83 4.95 10.52 11.47
N HIS A 84 6.11 10.90 12.00
CA HIS A 84 7.20 11.47 11.20
C HIS A 84 7.72 10.48 10.15
N ILE A 85 7.96 9.22 10.54
CA ILE A 85 8.37 8.17 9.60
C ILE A 85 7.36 8.03 8.47
N PHE A 86 6.06 8.03 8.79
CA PHE A 86 4.99 7.95 7.80
C PHE A 86 5.03 9.13 6.82
N LEU A 87 5.08 10.37 7.31
CA LEU A 87 5.08 11.57 6.46
C LEU A 87 6.31 11.67 5.58
N ASP A 88 7.50 11.43 6.13
CA ASP A 88 8.74 11.51 5.37
C ASP A 88 8.81 10.40 4.33
N THR A 89 8.32 9.20 4.67
CA THR A 89 8.18 8.11 3.70
C THR A 89 7.23 8.49 2.58
N MET A 90 6.06 9.05 2.87
CA MET A 90 5.12 9.53 1.84
C MET A 90 5.77 10.55 0.90
N ARG A 91 6.53 11.51 1.46
CA ARG A 91 7.26 12.51 0.66
C ARG A 91 8.29 11.84 -0.26
N ASN A 92 9.06 10.88 0.26
CA ASN A 92 10.04 10.13 -0.54
C ASN A 92 9.39 9.34 -1.68
N ILE A 93 8.24 8.71 -1.43
CA ILE A 93 7.46 7.97 -2.44
C ILE A 93 6.99 8.90 -3.57
N ALA A 94 6.46 10.08 -3.20
CA ALA A 94 6.01 11.07 -4.17
C ALA A 94 7.17 11.58 -5.04
N LEU A 95 8.33 11.87 -4.43
CA LEU A 95 9.55 12.30 -5.14
C LEU A 95 10.08 11.20 -6.08
N ALA A 96 9.98 9.93 -5.66
CA ALA A 96 10.33 8.77 -6.48
C ALA A 96 9.33 8.48 -7.62
N ARG A 97 8.24 9.25 -7.73
CA ARG A 97 7.17 9.08 -8.73
C ARG A 97 6.52 7.70 -8.70
N ASN A 98 6.44 7.11 -7.51
CA ASN A 98 5.68 5.88 -7.28
C ASN A 98 4.24 6.22 -6.89
N ALA A 99 3.30 5.37 -7.33
CA ALA A 99 1.96 5.38 -6.77
C ALA A 99 2.01 4.92 -5.30
N LEU A 100 1.14 5.49 -4.47
CA LEU A 100 1.03 5.13 -3.05
C LEU A 100 -0.36 4.59 -2.75
N ILE A 101 -0.40 3.44 -2.07
CA ILE A 101 -1.62 2.89 -1.46
C ILE A 101 -1.39 2.82 0.05
N VAL A 102 -2.25 3.50 0.82
CA VAL A 102 -2.23 3.43 2.28
C VAL A 102 -3.39 2.56 2.76
N LEU A 103 -3.07 1.44 3.40
CA LEU A 103 -4.06 0.54 3.98
C LEU A 103 -4.41 0.99 5.40
N LYS A 104 -5.65 1.45 5.59
CA LYS A 104 -6.22 1.75 6.91
C LYS A 104 -7.34 0.77 7.21
N ALA A 105 -7.07 -0.20 8.07
CA ALA A 105 -8.04 -1.16 8.56
C ALA A 105 -7.56 -1.78 9.88
N ASP A 106 -8.47 -1.99 10.84
CA ASP A 106 -8.15 -2.69 12.08
C ASP A 106 -7.98 -4.19 11.84
N THR A 107 -8.80 -4.74 10.95
CA THR A 107 -8.75 -6.14 10.52
C THR A 107 -8.92 -6.26 9.00
N PHE A 108 -8.37 -7.32 8.43
CA PHE A 108 -8.48 -7.63 7.01
C PHE A 108 -8.90 -9.10 6.83
N PRO A 109 -9.69 -9.45 5.80
CA PRO A 109 -10.16 -10.82 5.63
C PRO A 109 -9.03 -11.83 5.49
N SER A 110 -9.14 -12.94 6.23
CA SER A 110 -8.22 -14.05 6.16
C SER A 110 -8.30 -14.81 4.84
N LYS A 111 -7.22 -15.52 4.48
CA LYS A 111 -7.15 -16.38 3.30
C LYS A 111 -8.30 -17.41 3.32
N GLY A 112 -9.09 -17.42 2.25
CA GLY A 112 -10.21 -18.36 2.09
C GLY A 112 -11.57 -17.80 2.49
N MET A 113 -11.62 -16.69 3.22
CA MET A 113 -12.87 -15.98 3.50
C MET A 113 -13.49 -15.48 2.19
N ARG A 114 -14.80 -15.63 2.05
CA ARG A 114 -15.59 -15.09 0.93
C ARG A 114 -16.54 -14.04 1.47
N LEU A 115 -16.32 -12.79 1.07
CA LEU A 115 -17.14 -11.66 1.47
C LEU A 115 -18.29 -11.47 0.49
N THR A 116 -19.41 -11.00 1.03
CA THR A 116 -20.56 -10.47 0.30
C THR A 116 -20.81 -9.05 0.80
N GLY A 117 -21.33 -8.17 -0.05
CA GLY A 117 -21.54 -6.77 0.30
C GLY A 117 -21.08 -5.83 -0.81
N THR A 118 -20.51 -4.69 -0.45
CA THR A 118 -20.13 -3.63 -1.39
C THR A 118 -18.65 -3.30 -1.31
N ILE A 119 -18.08 -2.89 -2.46
CA ILE A 119 -16.81 -2.18 -2.55
C ILE A 119 -17.18 -0.79 -3.05
N ASP A 120 -17.00 0.20 -2.19
CA ASP A 120 -17.38 1.58 -2.47
C ASP A 120 -16.14 2.38 -2.85
N ILE A 121 -16.14 2.93 -4.06
CA ILE A 121 -15.09 3.81 -4.57
C ILE A 121 -15.59 5.24 -4.51
N TRP A 122 -14.85 6.09 -3.80
CA TRP A 122 -15.09 7.53 -3.74
C TRP A 122 -14.11 8.24 -4.67
N TRP A 123 -14.57 8.55 -5.88
CA TRP A 123 -13.81 9.27 -6.90
C TRP A 123 -13.99 10.77 -6.73
N ILE A 124 -13.19 11.35 -5.85
CA ILE A 124 -13.24 12.78 -5.49
C ILE A 124 -12.23 13.59 -6.33
N VAL A 125 -11.15 12.94 -6.76
CA VAL A 125 -10.06 13.56 -7.52
C VAL A 125 -9.73 12.68 -8.71
N ASN A 126 -9.38 13.30 -9.84
CA ASN A 126 -8.93 12.58 -11.02
C ASN A 126 -7.55 11.95 -10.76
N ASP A 127 -7.53 10.62 -10.64
CA ASP A 127 -6.38 9.77 -10.37
C ASP A 127 -5.97 8.95 -11.60
N GLY A 128 -6.51 9.29 -12.79
CA GLY A 128 -6.29 8.54 -14.02
C GLY A 128 -6.92 7.14 -14.03
N GLY A 129 -7.92 6.88 -13.19
CA GLY A 129 -8.66 5.61 -13.13
C GLY A 129 -8.01 4.54 -12.27
N MET A 130 -6.98 4.87 -11.49
CA MET A 130 -6.28 3.93 -10.61
C MET A 130 -7.22 3.28 -9.58
N LEU A 131 -8.13 4.04 -8.99
CA LEU A 131 -9.11 3.55 -8.01
C LEU A 131 -10.10 2.56 -8.64
N LEU A 132 -10.56 2.83 -9.86
CA LEU A 132 -11.43 1.91 -10.62
C LEU A 132 -10.69 0.61 -10.96
N LEU A 133 -9.44 0.72 -11.41
CA LEU A 133 -8.57 -0.43 -11.63
C LEU A 133 -8.41 -1.27 -10.36
N LEU A 134 -8.17 -0.62 -9.21
CA LEU A 134 -8.02 -1.30 -7.93
C LEU A 134 -9.29 -2.07 -7.54
N GLY A 135 -10.47 -1.45 -7.65
CA GLY A 135 -11.75 -2.12 -7.38
C GLY A 135 -12.01 -3.31 -8.30
N HIS A 136 -11.67 -3.17 -9.58
CA HIS A 136 -11.76 -4.26 -10.55
C HIS A 136 -10.82 -5.43 -10.21
N LEU A 137 -9.56 -5.14 -9.89
CA LEU A 137 -8.58 -6.15 -9.47
C LEU A 137 -9.03 -6.87 -8.19
N LEU A 138 -9.56 -6.15 -7.21
CA LEU A 138 -10.11 -6.75 -5.99
C LEU A 138 -11.23 -7.75 -6.30
N ARG A 139 -12.19 -7.38 -7.16
CA ARG A 139 -13.31 -8.27 -7.55
C ARG A 139 -12.88 -9.53 -8.30
N ARG A 140 -11.69 -9.53 -8.93
CA ARG A 140 -11.14 -10.76 -9.53
C ARG A 140 -10.68 -11.77 -8.49
N HIS A 141 -10.38 -11.34 -7.26
CA HIS A 141 -9.98 -12.24 -6.20
C HIS A 141 -11.20 -12.93 -5.55
N LYS A 142 -11.07 -14.23 -5.24
CA LYS A 142 -12.13 -15.08 -4.65
C LYS A 142 -12.77 -14.53 -3.37
N THR A 143 -12.03 -13.73 -2.60
CA THR A 143 -12.52 -13.10 -1.37
C THR A 143 -13.56 -12.04 -1.66
N TRP A 144 -13.44 -11.31 -2.76
CA TRP A 144 -14.29 -10.14 -3.07
C TRP A 144 -15.15 -10.34 -4.32
N SER A 145 -15.13 -11.52 -4.94
CA SER A 145 -15.82 -11.78 -6.21
C SER A 145 -17.35 -11.66 -6.12
N LYS A 146 -17.92 -11.84 -4.92
CA LYS A 146 -19.35 -11.66 -4.66
C LYS A 146 -19.72 -10.26 -4.17
N CYS A 147 -18.76 -9.34 -4.05
CA CYS A 147 -19.03 -7.95 -3.70
C CYS A 147 -19.49 -7.15 -4.93
N LYS A 148 -20.44 -6.24 -4.72
CA LYS A 148 -20.91 -5.29 -5.73
C LYS A 148 -20.03 -4.04 -5.70
N LEU A 149 -19.52 -3.62 -6.86
CA LEU A 149 -18.79 -2.36 -6.97
C LEU A 149 -19.78 -1.20 -7.03
N ARG A 150 -19.54 -0.13 -6.26
CA ARG A 150 -20.29 1.13 -6.35
C ARG A 150 -19.30 2.28 -6.52
N LEU A 151 -19.62 3.21 -7.40
CA LEU A 151 -18.82 4.39 -7.66
C LEU A 151 -19.60 5.62 -7.22
N PHE A 152 -18.96 6.45 -6.41
CA PHE A 152 -19.46 7.73 -5.93
C PHE A 152 -18.52 8.81 -6.43
N SER A 153 -19.04 9.78 -7.17
CA SER A 153 -18.31 11.00 -7.54
C SER A 153 -18.90 12.20 -6.80
N VAL A 154 -18.06 13.18 -6.50
CA VAL A 154 -18.48 14.47 -5.96
C VAL A 154 -18.57 15.45 -7.12
N ALA A 155 -19.72 16.11 -7.26
CA ALA A 155 -19.95 17.16 -8.23
C ALA A 155 -20.12 18.50 -7.49
N GLY A 156 -19.48 19.55 -7.98
CA GLY A 156 -19.69 20.92 -7.55
C GLY A 156 -21.02 21.48 -8.05
N GLU A 157 -21.37 22.70 -7.61
CA GLU A 157 -22.64 23.34 -7.97
C GLU A 157 -22.74 23.67 -9.48
N GLU A 158 -21.61 23.90 -10.14
CA GLU A 158 -21.53 24.22 -11.57
C GLU A 158 -21.39 22.97 -12.47
N ASP A 159 -21.22 21.79 -11.87
CA ASP A 159 -20.95 20.56 -12.60
C ASP A 159 -22.21 19.95 -13.21
N ASN A 160 -22.15 19.58 -14.49
CA ASN A 160 -23.21 18.82 -15.14
C ASN A 160 -23.17 17.35 -14.71
N THR A 161 -23.86 17.06 -13.61
CA THR A 161 -23.96 15.71 -13.03
C THR A 161 -24.44 14.63 -14.01
N VAL A 162 -25.31 14.98 -14.96
CA VAL A 162 -25.83 14.04 -15.97
C VAL A 162 -24.72 13.66 -16.95
N GLN A 163 -23.93 14.64 -17.39
CA GLN A 163 -22.79 14.40 -18.28
C GLN A 163 -21.71 13.58 -17.57
N ILE A 164 -21.36 13.93 -16.32
CA ILE A 164 -20.37 13.18 -15.51
C ILE A 164 -20.80 11.71 -15.36
N LYS A 165 -22.08 11.46 -15.08
CA LYS A 165 -22.60 10.10 -14.99
C LYS A 165 -22.46 9.34 -16.31
N LYS A 166 -22.80 9.99 -17.44
CA LYS A 166 -22.71 9.37 -18.76
C LYS A 166 -21.26 9.04 -19.15
N ASP A 167 -20.33 9.94 -18.85
CA ASP A 167 -18.91 9.73 -19.10
C ASP A 167 -18.39 8.56 -18.26
N LEU A 168 -18.81 8.46 -17.00
CA LEU A 168 -18.48 7.37 -16.09
C LEU A 168 -19.05 6.01 -16.50
N GLU A 169 -20.22 5.97 -17.15
CA GLU A 169 -20.83 4.74 -17.66
C GLU A 169 -20.16 4.25 -18.96
N THR A 170 -19.45 5.13 -19.67
CA THR A 170 -18.81 4.84 -20.96
C THR A 170 -17.31 4.51 -20.80
N TYR A 171 -16.72 4.82 -19.65
CA TYR A 171 -15.30 4.58 -19.31
C TYR A 171 -15.02 3.13 -18.90
#